data_AF-A0A1I4NFD8-F1
#
_entry.id   AF-A0A1I4NFD8-F1
#
_cell.length_a   1.000
_cell.length_b   1.000
_cell.length_c   1.000
_cell.angle_alpha   90.00
_cell.angle_beta   90.00
_cell.angle_gamma   90.00
#
_symmetry.space_group_name_H-M   'P 1'
#
loop_
_entity.id
_entity.type
_entity.pdbx_description
1 polymer ?
#
loop_
_entity_poly.entity_id
_entity_poly.type
_entity_poly.pdbx_seq_one_letter_code
_entity_poly.pdbx_strand_id
1 'polypeptide(L)'
;MDRLFALIASVLLAFGPAGPGQAQETGAPISAILTIDSERLFTDSQFGQRVAREIAAEQSVLRAENRQMEAKLAEEEKVLTEKRKEMTAADFRAVADAFDRRVEEIRDFQDNKAREIALRQEREEAQFVQAARPVLAELMREARASVILEQRTILLSDNAIDVTQEAIGRLDAAIGDGSGLQRE
;
A
#
# COMPACT_ATOMS: atom_id res chain seq x y z
N MET A 1 -35.59 -66.98 -27.68
CA MET A 1 -34.62 -67.88 -27.05
C MET A 1 -33.74 -67.02 -26.17
N ASP A 2 -33.69 -67.38 -24.87
CA ASP A 2 -32.73 -67.00 -23.83
C ASP A 2 -32.70 -65.53 -23.36
N ARG A 3 -33.33 -65.19 -22.21
CA ARG A 3 -32.78 -65.14 -20.81
C ARG A 3 -31.73 -64.03 -20.66
N LEU A 4 -31.62 -63.19 -19.61
CA LEU A 4 -32.23 -62.96 -18.29
C LEU A 4 -31.33 -61.85 -17.65
N PHE A 5 -31.80 -61.15 -16.60
CA PHE A 5 -31.08 -60.22 -15.70
C PHE A 5 -30.92 -58.76 -16.16
N ALA A 6 -31.01 -57.72 -15.33
CA ALA A 6 -31.56 -57.49 -14.00
C ALA A 6 -31.39 -56.00 -13.66
N LEU A 7 -32.10 -55.58 -12.61
CA LEU A 7 -31.77 -54.50 -11.67
C LEU A 7 -32.15 -53.04 -12.03
N ILE A 8 -33.23 -52.68 -11.34
CA ILE A 8 -33.75 -51.38 -10.95
C ILE A 8 -32.74 -50.67 -10.03
N ALA A 9 -32.52 -49.37 -10.24
CA ALA A 9 -32.12 -48.43 -9.19
C ALA A 9 -32.56 -47.01 -9.56
N SER A 10 -33.76 -46.65 -9.08
CA SER A 10 -34.33 -45.31 -9.16
C SER A 10 -33.57 -44.36 -8.22
N VAL A 11 -32.84 -43.39 -8.76
CA VAL A 11 -32.24 -42.31 -7.96
C VAL A 11 -33.29 -41.22 -7.74
N LEU A 12 -33.83 -41.18 -6.52
CA LEU A 12 -34.65 -40.10 -5.99
C LEU A 12 -33.74 -38.92 -5.62
N LEU A 13 -33.79 -37.83 -6.38
CA LEU A 13 -33.24 -36.54 -5.98
C LEU A 13 -34.10 -35.94 -4.86
N ALA A 14 -33.62 -36.05 -3.62
CA ALA A 14 -34.19 -35.34 -2.48
C ALA A 14 -33.67 -33.89 -2.46
N PHE A 15 -34.58 -32.94 -2.74
CA PHE A 15 -34.37 -31.51 -2.53
C PHE A 15 -34.47 -31.23 -1.02
N GLY A 16 -33.33 -31.02 -0.35
CA GLY A 16 -33.28 -30.61 1.06
C GLY A 16 -33.57 -29.12 1.22
N PRO A 17 -34.20 -28.68 2.32
CA PRO A 17 -34.49 -27.27 2.54
C PRO A 17 -33.18 -26.51 2.85
N ALA A 18 -33.00 -25.37 2.18
CA ALA A 18 -31.99 -24.39 2.54
C ALA A 18 -32.29 -23.85 3.94
N GLY A 19 -31.44 -24.20 4.91
CA GLY A 19 -31.49 -23.64 6.26
C GLY A 19 -31.17 -22.14 6.26
N PRO A 20 -31.68 -21.37 7.23
CA PRO A 20 -31.37 -19.95 7.35
C PRO A 20 -29.87 -19.78 7.61
N GLY A 21 -29.18 -19.10 6.70
CA GLY A 21 -27.80 -18.67 6.93
C GLY A 21 -27.76 -17.77 8.15
N GLN A 22 -27.01 -18.17 9.17
CA GLN A 22 -26.71 -17.28 10.29
C GLN A 22 -25.85 -16.14 9.73
N ALA A 23 -26.41 -14.94 9.68
CA ALA A 23 -25.62 -13.73 9.61
C ALA A 23 -24.72 -13.74 10.85
N GLN A 24 -23.40 -13.79 10.64
CA GLN A 24 -22.44 -13.52 11.70
C GLN A 24 -22.75 -12.11 12.20
N GLU A 25 -23.20 -12.01 13.45
CA GLU A 25 -23.29 -10.73 14.15
C GLU A 25 -21.88 -10.14 14.18
N THR A 26 -21.64 -9.13 13.35
CA THR A 26 -20.37 -8.39 13.25
C THR A 26 -20.14 -7.47 14.46
N GLY A 27 -20.55 -7.90 15.65
CA GLY A 27 -20.35 -7.15 16.89
C GLY A 27 -18.91 -7.29 17.37
N ALA A 28 -18.32 -6.18 17.80
CA ALA A 28 -17.02 -6.22 18.45
C ALA A 28 -17.09 -7.14 19.71
N PRO A 29 -16.06 -7.95 19.95
CA PRO A 29 -16.01 -8.82 21.11
C PRO A 29 -16.02 -8.00 22.41
N ILE A 30 -16.81 -8.43 23.41
CA ILE A 30 -16.77 -7.82 24.74
C ILE A 30 -15.56 -8.39 25.49
N SER A 31 -14.48 -7.61 25.57
CA SER A 31 -13.23 -7.99 26.24
C SER A 31 -12.57 -6.76 26.85
N ALA A 32 -11.88 -6.93 27.98
CA ALA A 32 -11.12 -5.85 28.61
C ALA A 32 -9.89 -5.41 27.77
N ILE A 33 -9.44 -6.28 26.86
CA ILE A 33 -8.26 -6.10 26.00
C ILE A 33 -8.65 -6.45 24.56
N LEU A 34 -8.28 -5.60 23.62
CA LEU A 34 -8.39 -5.84 22.17
C LEU A 34 -6.99 -5.86 21.54
N THR A 35 -6.89 -6.43 20.35
CA THR A 35 -5.66 -6.42 19.54
C THR A 35 -5.93 -5.92 18.13
N ILE A 36 -4.94 -5.27 17.54
CA ILE A 36 -4.93 -4.89 16.11
C ILE A 36 -3.59 -5.21 15.48
N ASP A 37 -3.60 -5.46 14.19
CA ASP A 37 -2.43 -5.36 13.32
C ASP A 37 -2.44 -3.98 12.65
N SER A 38 -1.56 -3.07 13.10
CA SER A 38 -1.55 -1.70 12.57
C SER A 38 -1.05 -1.62 11.13
N GLU A 39 -0.20 -2.56 10.71
CA GLU A 39 0.28 -2.61 9.33
C GLU A 39 -0.87 -2.97 8.40
N ARG A 40 -1.63 -4.03 8.72
CA ARG A 40 -2.84 -4.39 7.98
C ARG A 40 -3.91 -3.32 8.06
N LEU A 41 -4.10 -2.71 9.22
CA LEU A 41 -5.05 -1.61 9.39
C LEU A 41 -4.79 -0.50 8.34
N PHE A 42 -3.53 -0.17 8.08
CA PHE A 42 -3.16 0.76 7.02
C PHE A 42 -3.29 0.14 5.64
N THR A 43 -2.56 -0.94 5.35
CA THR A 43 -2.39 -1.49 3.99
C THR A 43 -3.68 -2.03 3.38
N ASP A 44 -4.56 -2.61 4.19
CA ASP A 44 -5.83 -3.19 3.73
C ASP A 44 -6.95 -2.13 3.61
N SER A 45 -6.82 -0.96 4.27
CA SER A 45 -7.82 0.13 4.20
C SER A 45 -7.89 0.82 2.84
N GLN A 46 -9.03 1.41 2.51
CA GLN A 46 -9.17 2.25 1.31
C GLN A 46 -8.15 3.40 1.29
N PHE A 47 -7.85 3.97 2.46
CA PHE A 47 -6.84 5.00 2.63
C PHE A 47 -5.46 4.50 2.19
N GLY A 48 -4.96 3.41 2.81
CA GLY A 48 -3.62 2.89 2.51
C GLY A 48 -3.51 2.39 1.07
N GLN A 49 -4.57 1.80 0.52
CA GLN A 49 -4.62 1.41 -0.89
C GLN A 49 -4.52 2.62 -1.83
N ARG A 50 -5.14 3.76 -1.52
CA ARG A 50 -4.97 4.99 -2.29
C ARG A 50 -3.52 5.46 -2.21
N VAL A 51 -2.98 5.60 -1.00
CA VAL A 51 -1.59 6.06 -0.80
C VAL A 51 -0.61 5.20 -1.58
N ALA A 52 -0.75 3.88 -1.50
CA ALA A 52 0.10 2.95 -2.24
C ALA A 52 0.03 3.16 -3.77
N ARG A 53 -1.17 3.38 -4.32
CA ARG A 53 -1.34 3.68 -5.75
C ARG A 53 -0.68 4.99 -6.15
N GLU A 54 -0.84 6.04 -5.36
CA GLU A 54 -0.30 7.37 -5.65
C GLU A 54 1.23 7.38 -5.56
N ILE A 55 1.81 6.80 -4.51
CA ILE A 55 3.27 6.65 -4.36
C ILE A 55 3.84 5.81 -5.50
N ALA A 56 3.20 4.70 -5.87
CA ALA A 56 3.64 3.87 -6.99
C ALA A 56 3.61 4.65 -8.33
N ALA A 57 2.60 5.50 -8.54
CA ALA A 57 2.51 6.34 -9.72
C ALA A 57 3.63 7.39 -9.77
N GLU A 58 3.88 8.10 -8.67
CA GLU A 58 4.97 9.09 -8.57
C GLU A 58 6.35 8.46 -8.80
N GLN A 59 6.60 7.31 -8.16
CA GLN A 59 7.83 6.56 -8.39
C GLN A 59 7.98 6.09 -9.84
N SER A 60 6.87 5.73 -10.51
CA SER A 60 6.89 5.33 -11.91
C SER A 60 7.29 6.49 -12.82
N VAL A 61 6.72 7.68 -12.57
CA VAL A 61 7.07 8.92 -13.27
C VAL A 61 8.55 9.23 -13.06
N LEU A 62 9.03 9.22 -11.81
CA LEU A 62 10.43 9.47 -11.47
C LEU A 62 11.39 8.52 -12.21
N ARG A 63 11.08 7.22 -12.22
CA ARG A 63 11.87 6.22 -12.95
C ARG A 63 11.89 6.48 -14.46
N ALA A 64 10.77 6.94 -15.04
CA ALA A 64 10.70 7.26 -16.46
C ALA A 64 11.54 8.50 -16.80
N GLU A 65 11.47 9.54 -15.96
CA GLU A 65 12.29 10.74 -16.09
C GLU A 65 13.79 10.41 -16.02
N ASN A 66 14.20 9.59 -15.05
CA ASN A 66 15.61 9.16 -14.91
C ASN A 66 16.12 8.49 -16.17
N ARG A 67 15.39 7.50 -16.71
CA ARG A 67 15.76 6.82 -17.97
C ARG A 67 15.89 7.79 -19.14
N GLN A 68 14.98 8.76 -19.24
CA GLN A 68 15.03 9.75 -20.32
C GLN A 68 16.28 10.65 -20.21
N MET A 69 16.63 11.06 -18.99
CA MET A 69 17.82 11.89 -18.76
C MET A 69 19.11 11.10 -18.95
N GLU A 70 19.18 9.86 -18.48
CA GLU A 70 20.31 8.95 -18.73
C GLU A 70 20.56 8.80 -20.23
N ALA A 71 19.52 8.60 -21.04
CA ALA A 71 19.64 8.52 -22.50
C ALA A 71 20.16 9.82 -23.12
N LYS A 72 19.73 10.98 -22.61
CA LYS A 72 20.22 12.29 -23.08
C LYS A 72 21.69 12.50 -22.70
N LEU A 73 22.06 12.18 -21.46
CA LEU A 73 23.44 12.30 -20.98
C LEU A 73 24.39 11.37 -21.75
N ALA A 74 23.96 10.15 -22.08
CA ALA A 74 24.74 9.23 -22.90
C ALA A 74 24.98 9.76 -24.32
N GLU A 75 23.98 10.39 -24.94
CA GLU A 75 24.17 11.02 -26.26
C GLU A 75 25.07 12.26 -26.17
N GLU A 76 24.91 13.09 -25.13
CA GLU A 76 25.80 14.24 -24.88
C GLU A 76 27.25 13.80 -24.67
N GLU A 77 27.49 12.74 -23.89
CA GLU A 77 28.82 12.17 -23.64
C GLU A 77 29.47 11.66 -24.95
N LYS A 78 28.69 10.99 -25.80
CA LYS A 78 29.15 10.54 -27.12
C LYS A 78 29.54 11.71 -28.01
N VAL A 79 28.71 12.75 -28.08
CA VAL A 79 29.01 13.98 -28.85
C VAL A 79 30.27 14.66 -28.31
N LEU A 80 30.43 14.74 -26.99
CA LEU A 80 31.60 15.31 -26.34
C LEU A 80 32.88 14.52 -26.67
N THR A 81 32.78 13.19 -26.69
CA THR A 81 33.88 12.29 -27.05
C THR A 81 34.35 12.48 -28.48
N GLU A 82 33.43 12.65 -29.43
CA GLU A 82 33.79 12.93 -30.82
C GLU A 82 34.41 14.32 -30.97
N LYS A 83 33.81 15.33 -30.33
CA LYS A 83 34.32 16.70 -30.34
C LYS A 83 35.73 16.83 -29.78
N ARG A 84 36.12 15.99 -28.82
CA ARG A 84 37.48 15.97 -28.24
C ARG A 84 38.59 15.95 -29.29
N LYS A 85 38.36 15.31 -30.44
CA LYS A 85 39.31 15.20 -31.56
C LYS A 85 39.54 16.54 -32.27
N GLU A 86 38.62 17.49 -32.10
CA GLU A 86 38.54 18.75 -32.83
C GLU A 86 38.92 19.98 -31.97
N MET A 87 39.26 19.79 -30.70
CA MET A 87 39.47 20.87 -29.75
C MET A 87 40.77 20.75 -28.95
N THR A 88 41.25 21.88 -28.43
CA THR A 88 42.41 21.90 -27.55
C THR A 88 42.09 21.22 -26.22
N ALA A 89 43.12 20.75 -25.52
CA ALA A 89 42.93 20.14 -24.20
C ALA A 89 42.28 21.10 -23.19
N ALA A 90 42.56 22.40 -23.28
CA ALA A 90 41.99 23.42 -22.40
C ALA A 90 40.49 23.61 -22.67
N ASP A 91 40.09 23.74 -23.94
CA ASP A 91 38.68 23.90 -24.32
C ASP A 91 37.86 22.65 -23.99
N PHE A 92 38.41 21.46 -24.25
CA PHE A 92 37.76 20.20 -23.88
C PHE A 92 37.51 20.11 -22.38
N ARG A 93 38.50 20.49 -21.56
CA ARG A 93 38.39 20.46 -20.10
C ARG A 93 37.24 21.35 -19.62
N ALA A 94 37.11 22.56 -20.17
CA ALA A 94 36.01 23.46 -19.80
C ALA A 94 34.62 22.88 -20.12
N VAL A 95 34.48 22.20 -21.27
CA VAL A 95 33.21 21.56 -21.64
C VAL A 95 32.93 20.31 -20.80
N ALA A 96 33.95 19.50 -20.50
CA ALA A 96 33.84 18.34 -19.61
C ALA A 96 33.43 18.76 -18.19
N ASP A 97 34.08 19.77 -17.61
CA ASP A 97 33.74 20.29 -16.29
C ASP A 97 32.30 20.84 -16.23
N ALA A 98 31.76 21.33 -17.35
CA ALA A 98 30.36 21.78 -17.44
C ALA A 98 29.38 20.61 -17.58
N PHE A 99 29.78 19.54 -18.28
CA PHE A 99 29.00 18.29 -18.36
C PHE A 99 28.93 17.59 -17.00
N ASP A 100 30.06 17.43 -16.32
CA ASP A 100 30.14 16.79 -15.00
C ASP A 100 29.24 17.51 -13.99
N ARG A 101 29.30 18.86 -13.97
CA ARG A 101 28.44 19.67 -13.10
C ARG A 101 26.95 19.49 -13.38
N ARG A 102 26.57 19.35 -14.66
CA ARG A 102 25.18 19.08 -15.04
C ARG A 102 24.74 17.68 -14.60
N VAL A 103 25.62 16.68 -14.69
CA VAL A 103 25.33 15.32 -14.21
C VAL A 103 25.08 15.34 -12.70
N GLU A 104 25.92 16.05 -11.94
CA GLU A 104 25.74 16.23 -10.49
C GLU A 104 24.42 16.94 -10.16
N GLU A 105 24.13 18.07 -10.81
CA GLU A 105 22.87 18.81 -10.62
C GLU A 105 21.63 17.95 -10.91
N ILE A 106 21.66 17.14 -11.98
CA ILE A 106 20.58 16.22 -12.31
C ILE A 106 20.43 15.16 -11.23
N ARG A 107 21.53 14.57 -10.76
CA ARG A 107 21.51 13.57 -9.70
C ARG A 107 20.90 14.11 -8.42
N ASP A 108 21.36 15.27 -7.97
CA ASP A 108 20.86 15.91 -6.75
C ASP A 108 19.37 16.22 -6.85
N PHE A 109 18.91 16.70 -8.02
CA PHE A 109 17.50 16.97 -8.25
C PHE A 109 16.63 15.71 -8.16
N GLN A 110 17.11 14.58 -8.71
CA GLN A 110 16.35 13.33 -8.64
C GLN A 110 16.37 12.69 -7.26
N ASP A 111 17.50 12.79 -6.54
CA ASP A 111 17.59 12.36 -5.15
C ASP A 111 16.66 13.20 -4.25
N ASN A 112 16.54 14.51 -4.53
CA ASN A 112 15.57 15.37 -3.84
C ASN A 112 14.13 14.91 -4.10
N LYS A 113 13.75 14.64 -5.35
CA LYS A 113 12.42 14.12 -5.70
C LYS A 113 12.12 12.79 -5.01
N ALA A 114 13.08 11.87 -4.98
CA ALA A 114 12.92 10.59 -4.31
C ALA A 114 12.65 10.76 -2.80
N ARG A 115 13.36 11.68 -2.15
CA ARG A 115 13.13 12.01 -0.74
C ARG A 115 11.78 12.65 -0.49
N GLU A 116 11.33 13.55 -1.35
CA GLU A 116 9.99 14.17 -1.24
C GLU A 116 8.86 13.12 -1.34
N ILE A 117 9.01 12.12 -2.21
CA ILE A 117 8.05 11.00 -2.30
C ILE A 117 8.02 10.21 -0.99
N ALA A 118 9.19 9.91 -0.40
CA ALA A 118 9.27 9.19 0.87
C ALA A 118 8.65 10.00 2.03
N LEU A 119 8.99 11.30 2.14
CA LEU A 119 8.41 12.21 3.13
C LEU A 119 6.90 12.38 2.95
N ARG A 120 6.39 12.29 1.72
CA ARG A 120 4.96 12.26 1.45
C ARG A 120 4.32 10.99 2.02
N GLN A 121 4.91 9.82 1.79
CA GLN A 121 4.41 8.56 2.36
C GLN A 121 4.36 8.62 3.89
N GLU A 122 5.43 9.09 4.55
CA GLU A 122 5.47 9.25 6.01
C GLU A 122 4.36 10.17 6.55
N ARG A 123 4.08 11.28 5.84
CA ARG A 123 2.99 12.20 6.20
C ARG A 123 1.62 11.54 6.07
N GLU A 124 1.39 10.76 5.02
CA GLU A 124 0.13 10.03 4.81
C GLU A 124 -0.08 8.96 5.89
N GLU A 125 0.97 8.23 6.28
CA GLU A 125 0.92 7.27 7.39
C GLU A 125 0.60 7.96 8.73
N ALA A 126 1.24 9.10 9.00
CA ALA A 126 0.95 9.89 10.20
C ALA A 126 -0.50 10.43 10.21
N GLN A 127 -0.99 10.91 9.07
CA GLN A 127 -2.38 11.37 8.92
C GLN A 127 -3.38 10.23 9.14
N PHE A 128 -3.10 9.04 8.61
CA PHE A 128 -3.92 7.85 8.83
C PHE A 128 -4.02 7.50 10.31
N VAL A 129 -2.89 7.45 11.02
CA VAL A 129 -2.88 7.16 12.47
C VAL A 129 -3.74 8.17 13.22
N GLN A 130 -3.64 9.46 12.91
CA GLN A 130 -4.46 10.49 13.54
C GLN A 130 -5.96 10.30 13.26
N ALA A 131 -6.31 10.01 12.01
CA ALA A 131 -7.68 9.76 11.57
C ALA A 131 -8.26 8.48 12.18
N ALA A 132 -7.42 7.48 12.47
CA ALA A 132 -7.86 6.21 13.04
C ALA A 132 -8.17 6.27 14.54
N ARG A 133 -7.54 7.17 15.29
CA ARG A 133 -7.74 7.31 16.75
C ARG A 133 -9.21 7.39 17.19
N PRO A 134 -10.08 8.26 16.62
CA PRO A 134 -11.48 8.32 17.04
C PRO A 134 -12.25 7.02 16.79
N VAL A 135 -11.96 6.33 15.67
CA VAL A 135 -12.60 5.05 15.32
C VAL A 135 -12.17 3.94 16.29
N LEU A 136 -10.87 3.84 16.57
CA LEU A 136 -10.34 2.87 17.53
C LEU A 136 -10.87 3.16 18.96
N ALA A 137 -10.98 4.42 19.34
CA ALA A 137 -11.54 4.81 20.64
C ALA A 137 -13.03 4.45 20.76
N GLU A 138 -13.80 4.50 19.67
CA GLU A 138 -15.19 4.05 19.65
C GLU A 138 -15.31 2.53 19.80
N LEU A 139 -14.50 1.78 19.04
CA LEU A 139 -14.39 0.32 19.19
C LEU A 139 -14.06 -0.11 20.61
N MET A 140 -13.11 0.57 21.25
CA MET A 140 -12.78 0.30 22.66
C MET A 140 -13.98 0.51 23.59
N ARG A 141 -14.74 1.60 23.40
CA ARG A 141 -15.92 1.88 24.25
C ARG A 141 -17.00 0.82 24.09
N GLU A 142 -17.29 0.41 22.86
CA GLU A 142 -18.31 -0.61 22.56
C GLU A 142 -17.93 -1.98 23.13
N ALA A 143 -16.66 -2.38 22.96
CA ALA A 143 -16.12 -3.61 23.51
C ALA A 143 -15.93 -3.60 25.03
N ARG A 144 -16.07 -2.42 25.68
CA ARG A 144 -15.69 -2.19 27.09
C ARG A 144 -14.22 -2.52 27.36
N ALA A 145 -13.37 -2.27 26.37
CA ALA A 145 -11.95 -2.49 26.45
C ALA A 145 -11.22 -1.28 27.04
N SER A 146 -10.22 -1.54 27.87
CA SER A 146 -9.36 -0.51 28.47
C SER A 146 -8.11 -0.24 27.64
N VAL A 147 -7.73 -1.18 26.76
CA VAL A 147 -6.51 -1.08 25.94
C VAL A 147 -6.67 -1.84 24.62
N ILE A 148 -6.07 -1.31 23.55
CA ILE A 148 -5.77 -2.02 22.30
C ILE A 148 -4.26 -2.28 22.27
N LEU A 149 -3.86 -3.51 21.99
CA LEU A 149 -2.47 -3.93 21.85
C LEU A 149 -2.13 -4.24 20.39
N GLU A 150 -0.87 -4.04 20.04
CA GLU A 150 -0.35 -4.38 18.72
C GLU A 150 -0.05 -5.89 18.63
N GLN A 151 -0.66 -6.57 17.66
CA GLN A 151 -0.63 -8.03 17.52
C GLN A 151 0.80 -8.57 17.32
N ARG A 152 1.68 -7.82 16.65
CA ARG A 152 3.08 -8.26 16.47
C ARG A 152 3.94 -8.20 17.73
N THR A 153 3.45 -7.59 18.81
CA THR A 153 4.17 -7.51 20.11
C THR A 153 3.80 -8.62 21.09
N ILE A 154 2.79 -9.41 20.77
CA ILE A 154 2.25 -10.48 21.63
C ILE A 154 2.59 -11.86 21.04
N LEU A 155 2.95 -12.80 21.89
CA LEU A 155 3.33 -14.15 21.46
C LEU A 155 2.11 -14.99 21.00
N LEU A 156 0.98 -14.81 21.67
CA LEU A 156 -0.25 -15.54 21.42
C LEU A 156 -1.45 -14.74 21.94
N SER A 157 -2.47 -14.59 21.10
CA SER A 157 -3.80 -14.09 21.46
C SER A 157 -4.88 -14.99 20.91
N ASP A 158 -6.06 -14.95 21.53
CA ASP A 158 -7.26 -15.48 20.92
C ASP A 158 -7.67 -14.56 19.75
N ASN A 159 -8.13 -15.14 18.63
CA ASN A 159 -8.70 -14.36 17.53
C ASN A 159 -9.96 -13.61 17.96
N ALA A 160 -10.63 -14.06 19.03
CA ALA A 160 -11.80 -13.40 19.58
C ALA A 160 -11.52 -12.01 20.15
N ILE A 161 -10.26 -11.57 20.30
CA ILE A 161 -9.93 -10.19 20.71
C ILE A 161 -9.30 -9.37 19.59
N ASP A 162 -9.11 -9.95 18.40
CA ASP A 162 -8.61 -9.26 17.21
C ASP A 162 -9.74 -8.47 16.54
N VAL A 163 -9.59 -7.15 16.49
CA VAL A 163 -10.56 -6.24 15.88
C VAL A 163 -10.05 -5.60 14.59
N THR A 164 -8.95 -6.11 14.01
CA THR A 164 -8.31 -5.51 12.82
C THR A 164 -9.30 -5.36 11.66
N GLN A 165 -10.02 -6.43 11.30
CA GLN A 165 -10.94 -6.40 10.16
C GLN A 165 -12.14 -5.47 10.39
N GLU A 166 -12.67 -5.45 11.61
CA GLU A 166 -13.76 -4.57 12.01
C GLU A 166 -13.30 -3.11 11.98
N ALA A 167 -12.09 -2.83 12.49
CA ALA A 167 -11.50 -1.50 12.47
C ALA A 167 -11.28 -1.00 11.04
N ILE A 168 -10.80 -1.85 10.12
CA ILE A 168 -10.70 -1.49 8.68
C ILE A 168 -12.07 -1.08 8.13
N GLY A 169 -13.11 -1.89 8.36
CA GLY A 169 -14.46 -1.59 7.87
C GLY A 169 -15.00 -0.26 8.39
N ARG A 170 -14.76 0.05 9.66
CA ARG A 170 -15.19 1.33 10.26
C ARG A 170 -14.37 2.52 9.78
N LEU A 171 -13.06 2.35 9.59
CA LEU A 171 -12.20 3.38 9.01
C LEU A 171 -12.67 3.72 7.60
N ASP A 172 -12.86 2.70 6.78
CA ASP A 172 -13.37 2.87 5.41
C ASP A 172 -14.73 3.59 5.40
N ALA A 173 -15.63 3.27 6.33
CA ALA A 173 -16.92 3.96 6.44
C ALA A 173 -16.79 5.41 6.93
N ALA A 174 -15.86 5.68 7.84
CA ALA A 174 -15.70 6.98 8.49
C ALA A 174 -14.90 7.99 7.65
N ILE A 175 -13.82 7.53 7.00
CA ILE A 175 -12.85 8.39 6.30
C ILE A 175 -12.70 8.03 4.81
N GLY A 176 -13.28 6.93 4.34
CA GLY A 176 -13.14 6.47 2.96
C GLY A 176 -11.68 6.25 2.58
N ASP A 177 -11.30 6.71 1.40
CA ASP A 177 -9.90 6.73 0.96
C ASP A 177 -9.08 7.88 1.57
N GLY A 178 -9.68 8.74 2.40
CA GLY A 178 -9.00 9.87 3.03
C GLY A 178 -8.78 11.08 2.14
N SER A 179 -9.24 11.08 0.88
CA SER A 179 -9.12 12.24 -0.02
C SER A 179 -9.83 13.50 0.50
N GLY A 180 -10.83 13.33 1.38
CA GLY A 180 -11.56 14.42 2.05
C GLY A 180 -10.95 14.89 3.37
N LEU A 181 -9.90 14.23 3.88
CA LEU A 181 -9.19 14.69 5.08
C LEU A 181 -8.30 15.85 4.66
N GLN A 182 -8.64 17.06 5.12
CA GLN A 182 -7.98 18.30 4.72
C GLN A 182 -6.44 18.17 4.76
N ARG A 183 -5.81 18.47 3.63
CA ARG A 183 -4.37 18.71 3.50
C ARG A 183 -4.10 20.12 4.00
N GLU A 184 -4.00 20.32 5.32
CA GLU A 184 -3.44 21.57 5.88
C GLU A 184 -1.93 21.62 5.69
#